data_AF-A0A0F9K716-F1
#
_entry.id   AF-A0A0F9K716-F1
#
_cell.length_a   1.000
_cell.length_b   1.000
_cell.length_c   1.000
_cell.angle_alpha   90.00
_cell.angle_beta   90.00
_cell.angle_gamma   90.00
#
_symmetry.space_group_name_H-M   'P 1'
#
loop_
_entity.id
_entity.type
_entity.pdbx_description
1 polymer ?
#
loop_
_entity_poly.entity_id
_entity_poly.type
_entity_poly.pdbx_seq_one_letter_code
_entity_poly.pdbx_strand_id
1 'polypeptide(L)'
;MEPVKITATLSPHITNGKPKGFYLLAQRLFVNGSPILAKQQYIGHNGNLIVTVSYNGEWDTILKIATQMNVLDGRVITWIDYGKLYPMSMGFRMYIPGRVLRPTSAERIVTPAIFRKCGGVFYLELQNVTTEILYRGTFE
;
A
#
# COMPACT_ATOMS: atom_id res chain seq x y z
N MET A 1 17.91 -7.10 0.57
CA MET A 1 17.31 -6.91 1.91
C MET A 1 16.36 -8.06 2.10
N GLU A 2 16.46 -8.77 3.21
CA GLU A 2 15.54 -9.87 3.50
C GLU A 2 14.10 -9.35 3.68
N PRO A 3 13.07 -10.12 3.24
CA PRO A 3 11.69 -9.76 3.46
C PRO A 3 11.39 -9.59 4.95
N VAL A 4 10.82 -8.44 5.33
CA VAL A 4 10.44 -8.15 6.71
C VAL A 4 8.94 -8.37 6.87
N LYS A 5 8.57 -9.31 7.73
CA LYS A 5 7.17 -9.53 8.10
C LYS A 5 6.76 -8.52 9.16
N ILE A 6 5.66 -7.82 8.91
CA ILE A 6 5.07 -6.86 9.86
C ILE A 6 3.56 -7.06 9.95
N THR A 7 2.96 -6.43 10.94
CA THR A 7 1.51 -6.24 11.00
C THR A 7 1.18 -4.87 10.42
N ALA A 8 0.28 -4.85 9.45
CA ALA A 8 -0.30 -3.62 8.92
C ALA A 8 -1.74 -3.47 9.40
N THR A 9 -2.19 -2.22 9.46
CA THR A 9 -3.55 -1.88 9.88
C THR A 9 -4.22 -1.05 8.79
N LEU A 10 -5.43 -1.42 8.39
CA LEU A 10 -6.30 -0.62 7.55
C LEU A 10 -7.43 -0.07 8.42
N SER A 11 -7.46 1.25 8.59
CA SER A 11 -8.54 1.94 9.31
C SER A 11 -9.48 2.61 8.32
N PRO A 12 -10.79 2.33 8.35
CA PRO A 12 -11.76 2.99 7.47
C PRO A 12 -11.70 4.51 7.58
N HIS A 13 -11.67 5.19 6.44
CA HIS A 13 -11.94 6.62 6.35
C HIS A 13 -13.41 6.79 5.97
N ILE A 14 -14.22 7.23 6.92
CA ILE A 14 -15.63 7.57 6.71
C ILE A 14 -15.79 9.07 6.95
N THR A 15 -16.48 9.77 6.06
CA THR A 15 -16.77 11.20 6.21
C THR A 15 -18.25 11.43 5.93
N ASN A 16 -18.97 12.02 6.87
CA ASN A 16 -20.42 12.24 6.80
C ASN A 16 -21.18 10.95 6.46
N GLY A 17 -20.83 9.83 7.12
CA GLY A 17 -21.42 8.51 6.87
C GLY A 17 -21.03 7.86 5.55
N LYS A 18 -20.26 8.53 4.68
CA LYS A 18 -19.86 7.99 3.37
C LYS A 18 -18.46 7.37 3.42
N PRO A 19 -18.29 6.16 2.90
CA PRO A 19 -16.98 5.52 2.79
C PRO A 19 -16.11 6.33 1.82
N LYS A 20 -14.92 6.72 2.25
CA LYS A 20 -13.94 7.43 1.41
C LYS A 20 -12.77 6.54 1.01
N GLY A 21 -12.38 5.59 1.87
CA GLY A 21 -11.28 4.66 1.62
C GLY A 21 -10.74 4.10 2.92
N PHE A 22 -9.45 3.77 2.95
CA PHE A 22 -8.76 3.36 4.17
C PHE A 22 -7.49 4.17 4.38
N TYR A 23 -7.14 4.37 5.64
CA TYR A 23 -5.76 4.66 6.02
C TYR A 23 -5.04 3.35 6.29
N LEU A 24 -4.05 3.04 5.46
CA LEU A 24 -3.05 2.02 5.73
C LEU A 24 -2.01 2.59 6.69
N LEU A 25 -1.74 1.87 7.77
CA LEU A 25 -0.67 2.12 8.73
C LEU A 25 0.28 0.93 8.74
N ALA A 26 1.56 1.20 8.50
CA ALA A 26 2.64 0.22 8.58
C ALA A 26 3.77 0.78 9.45
N GLN A 27 4.12 0.06 10.52
CA GLN A 27 5.11 0.48 11.51
C GLN A 27 6.28 -0.51 11.55
N ARG A 28 7.38 -0.10 12.19
CA ARG A 28 8.59 -0.93 12.41
C ARG A 28 9.26 -1.41 11.12
N LEU A 29 9.10 -0.65 10.04
CA LEU A 29 9.69 -0.94 8.75
C LEU A 29 11.16 -0.51 8.68
N PHE A 30 11.48 0.58 9.39
CA PHE A 30 12.77 1.24 9.26
C PHE A 30 13.39 1.40 10.63
N VAL A 31 14.61 0.89 10.77
CA VAL A 31 15.35 0.93 12.04
C VAL A 31 15.77 2.37 12.38
N ASN A 32 16.07 3.19 11.37
CA ASN A 32 16.55 4.56 11.52
C ASN A 32 15.65 5.57 10.78
N GLY A 33 14.72 6.20 11.51
CA GLY A 33 13.95 7.36 11.03
C GLY A 33 12.90 7.07 9.94
N SER A 34 12.50 8.14 9.24
CA SER A 34 11.50 8.12 8.16
C SER A 34 12.21 8.14 6.80
N PRO A 35 12.43 7.00 6.13
CA PRO A 35 13.18 7.00 4.88
C PRO A 35 12.33 7.33 3.65
N ILE A 36 11.06 7.69 3.86
CA ILE A 36 10.14 7.90 2.77
C ILE A 36 10.14 9.37 2.38
N LEU A 37 10.78 9.63 1.25
CA LEU A 37 11.00 10.97 0.72
C LEU A 37 9.89 11.38 -0.26
N ALA A 38 9.24 10.41 -0.92
CA ALA A 38 8.21 10.70 -1.90
C ALA A 38 6.81 10.83 -1.30
N LYS A 39 6.13 11.92 -1.66
CA LYS A 39 4.78 12.26 -1.19
C LYS A 39 3.68 11.40 -1.82
N GLN A 40 3.96 10.76 -2.94
CA GLN A 40 3.02 9.92 -3.71
C GLN A 40 3.60 8.53 -3.89
N GLN A 41 2.73 7.52 -3.75
CA GLN A 41 3.06 6.11 -3.94
C GLN A 41 2.01 5.44 -4.82
N TYR A 42 2.39 4.36 -5.48
CA TYR A 42 1.52 3.59 -6.35
C TYR A 42 0.92 2.41 -5.60
N ILE A 43 -0.32 2.10 -5.99
CA ILE A 43 -1.08 0.97 -5.50
C ILE A 43 -1.27 0.01 -6.66
N GLY A 44 -0.89 -1.24 -6.46
CA GLY A 44 -1.03 -2.31 -7.45
C GLY A 44 -1.65 -3.55 -6.82
N HIS A 45 -1.89 -4.57 -7.64
CA HIS A 45 -2.32 -5.88 -7.17
C HIS A 45 -1.67 -7.02 -7.94
N ASN A 46 -1.52 -8.16 -7.27
CA ASN A 46 -1.07 -9.44 -7.86
C ASN A 46 -1.81 -10.64 -7.26
N GLY A 47 -3.05 -10.43 -6.82
CA GLY A 47 -3.78 -11.29 -5.89
C GLY A 47 -3.75 -10.74 -4.46
N ASN A 48 -2.64 -10.08 -4.08
CA ASN A 48 -2.53 -9.28 -2.87
C ASN A 48 -2.46 -7.78 -3.22
N LEU A 49 -2.88 -6.92 -2.31
CA LEU A 49 -2.71 -5.47 -2.46
C LEU A 49 -1.25 -5.08 -2.24
N ILE A 50 -0.67 -4.36 -3.21
CA ILE A 50 0.71 -3.89 -3.22
C ILE A 50 0.72 -2.37 -3.06
N VAL A 51 1.57 -1.88 -2.16
CA VAL A 51 1.83 -0.45 -2.01
C VAL A 51 3.32 -0.20 -2.15
N THR A 52 3.70 0.67 -3.08
CA THR A 52 5.10 1.07 -3.20
C THR A 52 5.53 1.87 -1.99
N VAL A 53 6.79 1.71 -1.64
CA VAL A 53 7.45 2.46 -0.58
C VAL A 53 8.70 3.05 -1.21
N SER A 54 8.83 4.37 -1.24
CA SER A 54 10.09 4.98 -1.68
C SER A 54 11.07 5.02 -0.51
N TYR A 55 12.29 4.54 -0.73
CA TYR A 55 13.41 4.56 0.21
C TYR A 55 14.66 5.00 -0.57
N ASN A 56 15.40 5.98 -0.02
CA ASN A 56 16.55 6.65 -0.66
C ASN A 56 16.20 7.47 -1.92
N GLY A 57 16.94 8.55 -2.16
CA GLY A 57 16.69 9.61 -3.15
C GLY A 57 16.77 9.22 -4.64
N GLU A 58 16.34 8.00 -4.98
CA GLU A 58 16.23 7.51 -6.35
C GLU A 58 14.86 7.88 -6.94
N TRP A 59 14.68 9.15 -7.31
CA TRP A 59 13.45 9.64 -7.95
C TRP A 59 13.09 8.89 -9.23
N ASP A 60 14.09 8.39 -9.96
CA ASP A 60 13.93 7.56 -11.16
C ASP A 60 13.17 6.25 -10.90
N THR A 61 13.23 5.73 -9.67
CA THR A 61 12.62 4.46 -9.29
C THR A 61 11.10 4.55 -9.25
N ILE A 62 10.54 5.71 -8.86
CA ILE A 62 9.09 5.94 -8.81
C ILE A 62 8.49 6.02 -10.20
N LEU A 63 9.16 6.71 -11.12
CA LEU A 63 8.73 6.83 -12.51
C LEU A 63 8.86 5.47 -13.23
N LYS A 64 9.94 4.72 -12.99
CA LYS A 64 10.15 3.36 -13.53
C LYS A 64 9.06 2.39 -13.07
N ILE A 65 8.68 2.41 -11.80
CA ILE A 65 7.57 1.59 -11.28
C ILE A 65 6.26 1.96 -11.99
N ALA A 66 5.97 3.26 -12.12
CA ALA A 66 4.73 3.77 -12.69
C ALA A 66 4.54 3.46 -14.19
N THR A 67 5.64 3.27 -14.92
CA THR A 67 5.60 3.25 -16.39
C THR A 67 6.12 1.96 -17.02
N GLN A 68 6.94 1.15 -16.33
CA GLN A 68 7.68 0.05 -16.97
C GLN A 68 7.78 -1.24 -16.17
N MET A 69 7.40 -1.25 -14.89
CA MET A 69 7.61 -2.41 -14.02
C MET A 69 6.30 -3.10 -13.66
N ASN A 70 5.84 -3.99 -14.53
CA ASN A 70 4.69 -4.87 -14.29
C ASN A 70 5.09 -6.22 -13.67
N VAL A 71 6.35 -6.41 -13.29
CA VAL A 71 6.83 -7.62 -12.61
C VAL A 71 7.64 -7.23 -11.37
N LEU A 72 7.25 -7.76 -10.21
CA LEU A 72 7.95 -7.63 -8.93
C LEU A 72 8.16 -9.02 -8.33
N ASP A 73 9.40 -9.37 -7.98
CA ASP A 73 9.76 -10.70 -7.45
C ASP A 73 9.22 -11.86 -8.32
N GLY A 74 9.30 -11.71 -9.65
CA GLY A 74 8.80 -12.70 -10.62
C GLY A 74 7.27 -12.81 -10.71
N ARG A 75 6.53 -11.90 -10.06
CA ARG A 75 5.06 -11.87 -10.08
C ARG A 75 4.56 -10.69 -10.90
N VAL A 76 3.55 -10.93 -11.73
CA VAL A 76 2.90 -9.88 -12.51
C VAL A 76 2.08 -8.98 -11.59
N ILE A 77 2.25 -7.66 -11.75
CA ILE A 77 1.58 -6.62 -10.99
C ILE A 77 0.77 -5.76 -11.95
N THR A 78 -0.48 -5.50 -11.59
CA THR A 78 -1.33 -4.51 -12.24
C THR A 78 -1.39 -3.27 -11.36
N TRP A 79 -0.88 -2.14 -11.83
CA TRP A 79 -0.97 -0.85 -11.15
C TRP A 79 -2.36 -0.24 -11.38
N ILE A 80 -3.02 0.17 -10.30
CA ILE A 80 -4.43 0.56 -10.34
C ILE A 80 -4.68 2.00 -9.89
N ASP A 81 -3.83 2.54 -9.01
CA ASP A 81 -4.01 3.89 -8.51
C ASP A 81 -2.73 4.42 -7.86
N TYR A 82 -2.81 5.63 -7.31
CA TYR A 82 -1.80 6.22 -6.46
C TYR A 82 -2.46 6.84 -5.22
N GLY A 83 -1.67 7.05 -4.18
CA GLY A 83 -2.12 7.68 -2.95
C GLY A 83 -1.05 8.53 -2.31
N LYS A 84 -1.51 9.47 -1.49
CA LYS A 84 -0.63 10.31 -0.69
C LYS A 84 -0.09 9.51 0.50
N LEU A 85 1.21 9.60 0.70
CA LEU A 85 1.89 9.01 1.82
C LEU A 85 2.26 10.08 2.86
N TYR A 86 2.14 9.69 4.12
CA TYR A 86 2.48 10.45 5.30
C TYR A 86 3.59 9.70 6.05
N PRO A 87 4.84 10.20 6.01
CA PRO A 87 5.95 9.54 6.68
C PRO A 87 5.73 9.54 8.20
N MET A 88 6.19 8.48 8.87
CA MET A 88 6.13 8.34 10.33
C MET A 88 7.45 7.77 10.83
N SER A 89 7.76 8.02 12.11
CA SER A 89 8.92 7.38 12.74
C SER A 89 8.85 5.87 12.55
N MET A 90 9.88 5.30 11.91
CA MET A 90 9.99 3.87 11.62
C MET A 90 8.87 3.28 10.74
N GLY A 91 8.14 4.09 9.96
CA GLY A 91 7.03 3.58 9.14
C GLY A 91 6.31 4.62 8.30
N PHE A 92 5.05 4.35 7.96
CA PHE A 92 4.21 5.28 7.23
C PHE A 92 2.72 5.09 7.45
N ARG A 93 1.97 6.13 7.10
CA ARG A 93 0.55 6.07 6.83
C ARG A 93 0.28 6.44 5.38
N MET A 94 -0.62 5.74 4.71
CA MET A 94 -1.04 6.06 3.34
C MET A 94 -2.55 6.02 3.22
N TYR A 95 -3.11 6.94 2.44
CA TYR A 95 -4.52 6.89 2.08
C TYR A 95 -4.72 6.02 0.83
N ILE A 96 -5.56 4.99 0.97
CA ILE A 96 -6.01 4.12 -0.11
C ILE A 96 -7.44 4.56 -0.48
N PRO A 97 -7.66 5.10 -1.69
CA PRO A 97 -8.98 5.56 -2.12
C PRO A 97 -10.03 4.45 -2.11
N GLY A 98 -11.29 4.80 -1.86
CA GLY A 98 -12.43 3.87 -1.85
C GLY A 98 -12.74 3.22 -3.20
N ARG A 99 -12.23 3.80 -4.30
CA ARG A 99 -12.26 3.18 -5.64
C ARG A 99 -11.26 2.02 -5.78
N VAL A 100 -10.24 1.98 -4.92
CA VAL A 100 -9.27 0.87 -4.80
C VAL A 100 -9.71 -0.08 -3.71
N LEU A 101 -10.01 0.46 -2.52
CA LEU A 101 -10.42 -0.30 -1.35
C LEU A 101 -11.59 0.42 -0.63
N ARG A 102 -12.83 0.09 -0.99
CA ARG A 102 -14.08 0.50 -0.35
C ARG A 102 -14.22 -0.13 1.05
N PRO A 103 -14.36 0.67 2.12
CA PRO A 103 -14.72 0.15 3.43
C PRO A 103 -16.16 -0.32 3.43
N THR A 104 -16.35 -1.60 3.78
CA THR A 104 -17.66 -2.26 3.92
C THR A 104 -18.18 -2.20 5.35
N SER A 105 -17.30 -1.98 6.32
CA SER A 105 -17.61 -1.75 7.73
C SER A 105 -16.75 -0.62 8.30
N ALA A 106 -17.14 -0.10 9.47
CA ALA A 106 -16.30 0.83 10.24
C ALA A 106 -15.17 0.11 11.00
N GLU A 107 -15.03 -1.21 10.82
CA GLU A 107 -14.07 -2.00 11.54
C GLU A 107 -12.65 -1.84 10.98
N ARG A 108 -11.70 -1.86 11.89
CA ARG A 108 -10.28 -1.86 11.57
C ARG A 108 -9.86 -3.26 11.16
N ILE A 109 -9.19 -3.37 10.01
CA ILE A 109 -8.61 -4.63 9.55
C ILE A 109 -7.15 -4.66 9.97
N VAL A 110 -6.77 -5.70 10.70
CA VAL A 110 -5.37 -5.99 11.04
C VAL A 110 -4.92 -7.13 10.15
N THR A 111 -3.87 -6.93 9.36
CA THR A 111 -3.43 -7.92 8.38
C THR A 111 -1.92 -8.13 8.40
N PRO A 112 -1.43 -9.36 8.20
CA PRO A 112 -0.02 -9.60 7.91
C PRO A 112 0.41 -8.86 6.64
N ALA A 113 1.60 -8.30 6.67
CA ALA A 113 2.20 -7.68 5.50
C ALA A 113 3.67 -8.07 5.38
N ILE A 114 4.16 -8.10 4.15
CA ILE A 114 5.55 -8.43 3.85
C ILE A 114 6.17 -7.24 3.15
N PHE A 115 7.16 -6.64 3.79
CA PHE A 115 7.96 -5.57 3.23
C PHE A 115 9.16 -6.15 2.48
N ARG A 116 9.32 -5.79 1.21
CA ARG A 116 10.29 -6.39 0.29
C ARG A 116 11.08 -5.30 -0.44
N LYS A 117 12.24 -5.70 -0.95
CA LYS A 117 13.04 -4.93 -1.90
C LYS A 117 13.30 -5.79 -3.13
N CYS A 118 12.83 -5.35 -4.29
CA CYS A 118 13.08 -5.97 -5.60
C CYS A 118 13.82 -4.95 -6.49
N GLY A 119 15.08 -5.23 -6.83
CA GLY A 119 15.93 -4.22 -7.48
C GLY A 119 16.04 -2.95 -6.63
N GLY A 120 15.72 -1.78 -7.21
CA GLY A 120 15.64 -0.50 -6.50
C GLY A 120 14.30 -0.24 -5.80
N VAL A 121 13.30 -1.09 -6.00
CA VAL A 121 11.92 -0.85 -5.56
C VAL A 121 11.68 -1.47 -4.20
N PHE A 122 11.19 -0.67 -3.26
CA PHE A 122 10.65 -1.19 -2.01
C PHE A 122 9.12 -1.18 -2.09
N TYR A 123 8.49 -2.20 -1.53
CA TYR A 123 7.04 -2.30 -1.53
C TYR A 123 6.55 -3.12 -0.35
N LEU A 124 5.30 -2.87 0.03
CA LEU A 124 4.57 -3.59 1.05
C LEU A 124 3.48 -4.43 0.37
N GLU A 125 3.51 -5.74 0.60
CA GLU A 125 2.49 -6.67 0.14
C GLU A 125 1.56 -7.02 1.31
N LEU A 126 0.31 -6.55 1.26
CA LEU A 126 -0.71 -6.84 2.25
C LEU A 126 -1.33 -8.20 1.96
N GLN A 127 -1.09 -9.16 2.84
CA GLN A 127 -1.66 -10.50 2.70
C GLN A 127 -3.16 -10.45 3.00
N ASN A 128 -3.95 -11.34 2.40
CA ASN A 128 -5.38 -11.49 2.69
C ASN A 128 -6.22 -10.22 2.47
N VAL A 129 -5.67 -9.21 1.80
CA VAL A 129 -6.41 -8.04 1.32
C VAL A 129 -6.42 -8.19 -0.20
N THR A 130 -7.33 -9.04 -0.68
CA THR A 130 -7.56 -9.22 -2.11
C THR A 130 -8.40 -8.05 -2.62
N THR A 131 -8.27 -7.75 -3.91
CA THR A 131 -9.17 -6.82 -4.60
C THR A 131 -10.63 -7.29 -4.60
N GLU A 132 -10.92 -8.52 -4.15
CA GLU A 132 -12.25 -9.13 -4.08
C GLU A 132 -12.95 -8.94 -2.73
N ILE A 133 -12.24 -8.52 -1.67
CA ILE A 133 -12.87 -8.11 -0.40
C ILE A 133 -13.72 -6.81 -0.57
N LEU A 134 -13.91 -6.38 -1.82
CA LEU A 134 -14.41 -5.07 -2.24
C LEU A 134 -15.73 -5.05 -3.01
N TYR A 135 -16.33 -6.19 -3.31
CA TYR A 135 -17.49 -6.25 -4.19
C TYR A 135 -18.58 -7.20 -3.68
N ARG A 136 -19.11 -6.93 -2.47
CA ARG A 136 -20.38 -7.53 -1.99
C ARG A 136 -21.45 -6.48 -1.68
N GLY A 137 -21.56 -5.48 -2.55
CA GLY A 137 -22.69 -4.54 -2.55
C GLY A 137 -23.10 -4.32 -3.99
N THR A 138 -24.20 -4.95 -4.37
CA THR A 138 -24.89 -4.86 -5.66
C THR A 138 -25.06 -3.42 -6.12
N PHE A 139 -24.94 -3.22 -7.44
CA PHE A 139 -25.51 -2.04 -8.10
C PHE A 139 -27.03 -2.14 -7.97
N GLU A 140 -27.60 -1.22 -7.21
CA GLU A 140 -28.93 -0.66 -7.47
C GLU A 140 -28.74 0.80 -7.89
#